data_AF-A0A7J9Y036-F1
#
_entry.id   AF-A0A7J9Y036-F1
#
_cell.length_a   1.000
_cell.length_b   1.000
_cell.length_c   1.000
_cell.angle_alpha   90.00
_cell.angle_beta   90.00
_cell.angle_gamma   90.00
#
_symmetry.space_group_name_H-M   'P 1'
#
loop_
_entity.id
_entity.type
_entity.pdbx_description
1 polymer ?
#
loop_
_entity_poly.entity_id
_entity_poly.type
_entity_poly.pdbx_seq_one_letter_code
_entity_poly.pdbx_strand_id
1 'polypeptide(L)'
;MRRSAKIDAFWEKARVDPVEIALPSGVGYTLRAYRMSDTVEEDEPEDATPADLDDSDREPADGEPADEDDSAGRAKESAASSSRRKRIDEDSDDEDLDEEDLDESDEDLDEDEEEDEEPEPEEVPVFLTWDRPTESNPAVTRRALLLFRTPDGLAEFVRSDEASHLDVIEDWDTVRAEITADHVVPSDEDQYELDLVVKNLREGHDVWDSELLIKAGEVCRDLGHALRLDSVMNALSTGSPLDELDEVLRNIESGRIGAFFARRRLRRIGSQQAALAWRSIIGKISTSVDWRD
;
A
#
# COMPACT_ATOMS: atom_id res chain seq x y z
N MET A 1 -24.54 7.06 0.85
CA MET A 1 -25.47 8.23 0.88
C MET A 1 -24.91 9.23 -0.12
N ARG A 2 -25.72 9.88 -0.96
CA ARG A 2 -25.17 10.81 -1.97
C ARG A 2 -25.00 12.20 -1.37
N ARG A 3 -23.82 12.82 -1.53
CA ARG A 3 -23.56 14.22 -1.17
C ARG A 3 -24.57 15.14 -1.88
N SER A 4 -24.96 16.22 -1.20
CA SER A 4 -25.78 17.27 -1.81
C SER A 4 -24.86 18.29 -2.51
N ALA A 5 -25.34 18.98 -3.55
CA ALA A 5 -24.55 19.98 -4.25
C ALA A 5 -24.01 21.11 -3.34
N LYS A 6 -24.70 21.40 -2.22
CA LYS A 6 -24.23 22.35 -1.22
C LYS A 6 -23.01 21.80 -0.45
N ILE A 7 -23.02 20.51 -0.14
CA ILE A 7 -21.91 19.83 0.54
C ILE A 7 -20.72 19.68 -0.42
N ASP A 8 -20.98 19.35 -1.68
CA ASP A 8 -19.91 19.28 -2.70
C ASP A 8 -19.21 20.64 -2.84
N ALA A 9 -19.98 21.73 -2.97
CA ALA A 9 -19.41 23.08 -3.07
C ALA A 9 -18.64 23.51 -1.81
N PHE A 10 -18.99 22.98 -0.63
CA PHE A 10 -18.26 23.24 0.61
C PHE A 10 -16.86 22.60 0.56
N TRP A 11 -16.78 21.32 0.20
CA TRP A 11 -15.51 20.59 0.12
C TRP A 11 -14.63 21.00 -1.04
N GLU A 12 -15.22 21.28 -2.21
CA GLU A 12 -14.51 21.81 -3.38
C GLU A 12 -13.83 23.15 -3.06
N LYS A 13 -14.55 24.04 -2.34
CA LYS A 13 -13.98 25.32 -1.90
C LYS A 13 -12.80 25.11 -0.94
N ALA A 14 -12.94 24.19 0.01
CA ALA A 14 -11.91 23.92 1.01
C ALA A 14 -10.70 23.14 0.45
N ARG A 15 -10.84 22.48 -0.71
CA ARG A 15 -9.87 21.52 -1.27
C ARG A 15 -9.52 20.39 -0.28
N VAL A 16 -10.54 19.95 0.46
CA VAL A 16 -10.46 18.85 1.41
C VAL A 16 -11.62 17.91 1.11
N ASP A 17 -11.37 16.60 1.16
CA ASP A 17 -12.38 15.58 0.96
C ASP A 17 -12.56 14.72 2.22
N PRO A 18 -13.82 14.44 2.63
CA PRO A 18 -14.08 13.40 3.61
C PRO A 18 -13.93 12.02 2.98
N VAL A 19 -13.16 11.18 3.67
CA VAL A 19 -12.78 9.83 3.24
C VAL A 19 -13.32 8.80 4.22
N GLU A 20 -13.86 7.71 3.70
CA GLU A 20 -14.20 6.50 4.46
C GLU A 20 -13.15 5.41 4.22
N ILE A 21 -12.64 4.82 5.30
CA ILE A 21 -11.69 3.72 5.21
C ILE A 21 -12.20 2.56 6.07
N ALA A 22 -12.49 1.43 5.42
CA ALA A 22 -12.75 0.17 6.09
C ALA A 22 -11.42 -0.58 6.28
N LEU A 23 -11.08 -0.82 7.55
CA LEU A 23 -9.93 -1.62 7.97
C LEU A 23 -10.42 -2.88 8.69
N PRO A 24 -9.56 -3.89 8.90
CA PRO A 24 -9.92 -5.09 9.65
C PRO A 24 -10.47 -4.81 11.07
N SER A 25 -10.12 -3.67 11.67
CA SER A 25 -10.57 -3.23 13.00
C SER A 25 -11.88 -2.43 13.01
N GLY A 26 -12.41 -2.06 11.84
CA GLY A 26 -13.65 -1.31 11.68
C GLY A 26 -13.60 -0.29 10.54
N VAL A 27 -14.71 0.44 10.39
CA VAL A 27 -14.86 1.53 9.42
C VAL A 27 -14.70 2.86 10.15
N GLY A 28 -13.95 3.78 9.55
CA GLY A 28 -13.73 5.12 10.09
C GLY A 28 -13.73 6.22 9.04
N TYR A 29 -13.95 7.44 9.50
CA TYR A 29 -13.97 8.65 8.70
C TYR A 29 -12.73 9.50 9.01
N THR A 30 -12.20 10.13 7.97
CA THR A 30 -11.08 11.08 8.06
C THR A 30 -11.18 12.13 6.96
N LEU A 31 -10.18 13.00 6.86
CA LEU A 31 -10.09 14.04 5.83
C LEU A 31 -8.78 13.89 5.06
N ARG A 32 -8.84 14.14 3.75
CA ARG A 32 -7.69 14.17 2.83
C ARG A 32 -7.68 15.48 2.06
N ALA A 33 -6.51 16.03 1.79
CA ALA A 33 -6.26 17.14 0.89
C ALA A 33 -5.03 16.83 0.03
N TYR A 34 -4.78 17.66 -0.98
CA TYR A 34 -3.54 17.65 -1.74
C TYR A 34 -2.90 19.04 -1.69
N ARG A 35 -1.58 19.09 -1.60
CA ARG A 35 -0.78 20.32 -1.65
C ARG A 35 0.37 20.15 -2.65
N MET A 36 0.91 21.23 -3.19
CA MET A 36 2.11 21.16 -4.01
C MET A 36 3.36 20.94 -3.14
N SER A 37 4.32 20.15 -3.62
CA SER A 37 5.55 19.81 -2.87
C SER A 37 6.41 21.02 -2.51
N ASP A 38 6.35 22.09 -3.30
CA ASP A 38 7.08 23.35 -3.10
C ASP A 38 6.48 24.28 -2.03
N THR A 39 5.28 23.98 -1.53
CA THR A 39 4.53 24.91 -0.68
C THR A 39 5.01 24.96 0.78
N VAL A 40 5.79 23.99 1.26
CA VAL A 40 6.30 23.93 2.66
C VAL A 40 7.68 23.25 2.69
N GLU A 41 8.62 23.79 3.48
CA GLU A 41 9.90 23.14 3.77
C GLU A 41 9.64 21.72 4.30
N GLU A 42 10.15 20.70 3.60
CA GLU A 42 10.10 19.33 4.09
C GLU A 42 10.82 19.29 5.43
N ASP A 43 10.11 18.93 6.51
CA ASP A 43 10.78 18.56 7.76
C ASP A 43 11.73 17.41 7.43
N GLU A 44 13.04 17.70 7.44
CA GLU A 44 14.12 16.74 7.20
C GLU A 44 13.79 15.45 7.94
N PRO A 45 13.92 14.27 7.30
CA PRO A 45 13.66 13.02 7.98
C PRO A 45 14.59 12.95 9.20
N GLU A 46 14.00 13.04 10.40
CA GLU A 46 14.74 12.73 11.62
C GLU A 46 15.29 11.32 11.46
N ASP A 47 16.62 11.21 11.35
CA ASP A 47 17.40 9.99 11.18
C ASP A 47 16.73 8.80 11.87
N ALA A 48 15.97 8.02 11.10
CA ALA A 48 15.42 6.76 11.55
C ALA A 48 16.61 5.82 11.66
N THR A 49 17.23 5.79 12.84
CA THR A 49 18.29 4.80 13.13
C THR A 49 17.76 3.41 12.76
N PRO A 50 18.50 2.56 12.03
CA PRO A 50 18.01 1.26 11.52
C PRO A 50 17.75 0.18 12.59
N ALA A 51 17.41 0.55 13.82
CA ALA A 51 17.33 -0.35 14.95
C ALA A 51 16.02 -1.17 15.02
N ASP A 52 14.99 -0.83 14.25
CA ASP A 52 13.74 -1.60 14.19
C ASP A 52 13.81 -2.70 13.10
N LEU A 53 14.90 -3.47 13.11
CA LEU A 53 14.87 -4.82 12.52
C LEU A 53 13.92 -5.66 13.37
N ASP A 54 12.69 -5.75 12.87
CA ASP A 54 11.62 -6.61 13.34
C ASP A 54 12.09 -8.08 13.42
N ASP A 55 12.50 -8.49 14.62
CA ASP A 55 12.81 -9.85 15.06
C ASP A 55 11.51 -10.66 15.29
N SER A 56 10.57 -10.60 14.34
CA SER A 56 9.31 -11.37 14.40
C SER A 56 9.27 -12.58 13.47
N ASP A 57 10.32 -12.80 12.66
CA ASP A 57 10.51 -14.02 11.84
C ASP A 57 11.36 -15.11 12.54
N ARG A 58 11.32 -15.16 13.88
CA ARG A 58 11.90 -16.27 14.63
C ARG A 58 10.86 -17.38 14.78
N GLU A 59 10.83 -18.29 13.81
CA GLU A 59 10.18 -19.59 13.97
C GLU A 59 10.69 -20.26 15.27
N PRO A 60 9.80 -20.74 16.17
CA PRO A 60 10.25 -21.56 17.28
C PRO A 60 10.66 -22.94 16.74
N ALA A 61 11.96 -23.12 16.56
CA ALA A 61 12.58 -24.42 16.40
C ALA A 61 12.42 -25.24 17.70
N ASP A 62 11.93 -26.47 17.52
CA ASP A 62 12.13 -27.67 18.34
C ASP A 62 12.09 -27.52 19.87
N GLY A 63 10.89 -27.71 20.42
CA GLY A 63 10.72 -28.25 21.76
C GLY A 63 10.54 -29.77 21.72
N GLU A 64 11.63 -30.51 21.95
CA GLU A 64 11.57 -31.92 22.36
C GLU A 64 10.78 -32.05 23.67
N PRO A 65 9.94 -33.08 23.80
CA PRO A 65 9.74 -33.74 25.08
C PRO A 65 10.34 -35.15 25.04
N ALA A 66 11.34 -35.35 25.89
CA ALA A 66 11.80 -36.66 26.31
C ALA A 66 10.90 -37.21 27.42
N ASP A 67 10.89 -38.54 27.51
CA ASP A 67 10.38 -39.42 28.58
C ASP A 67 8.89 -39.80 28.47
N GLU A 68 8.47 -41.06 28.61
CA GLU A 68 9.06 -42.39 28.66
C GLU A 68 7.84 -43.35 28.72
N ASP A 69 7.93 -44.50 28.05
CA ASP A 69 7.27 -45.78 28.37
C ASP A 69 5.72 -45.89 28.39
N ASP A 70 5.14 -46.60 27.40
CA ASP A 70 4.40 -47.86 27.68
C ASP A 70 4.09 -48.66 26.38
N SER A 71 4.81 -49.76 26.26
CA SER A 71 4.42 -51.12 25.83
C SER A 71 3.29 -51.40 24.78
N ALA A 72 3.72 -52.25 23.83
CA ALA A 72 3.03 -53.41 23.23
C ALA A 72 1.99 -53.21 22.11
N GLY A 73 2.29 -53.77 20.92
CA GLY A 73 1.19 -54.12 20.00
C GLY A 73 1.44 -54.45 18.53
N ARG A 74 2.42 -55.30 18.19
CA ARG A 74 2.23 -56.41 17.22
C ARG A 74 1.80 -56.11 15.76
N ALA A 75 2.80 -56.22 14.87
CA ALA A 75 2.89 -57.14 13.72
C ALA A 75 2.29 -56.81 12.32
N LYS A 76 3.19 -57.02 11.34
CA LYS A 76 3.07 -57.67 10.01
C LYS A 76 2.76 -56.78 8.79
N GLU A 77 3.78 -56.64 7.90
CA GLU A 77 3.90 -57.30 6.57
C GLU A 77 3.00 -56.61 5.53
N SER A 78 3.43 -56.14 4.36
CA SER A 78 4.46 -56.61 3.45
C SER A 78 4.47 -55.72 2.20
N ALA A 79 5.61 -55.75 1.47
CA ALA A 79 5.73 -55.71 0.00
C ALA A 79 5.25 -54.45 -0.76
N ALA A 80 5.83 -54.01 -1.88
CA ALA A 80 7.05 -54.32 -2.60
C ALA A 80 7.08 -53.38 -3.82
N SER A 81 8.29 -53.07 -4.31
CA SER A 81 8.58 -52.80 -5.73
C SER A 81 8.04 -51.47 -6.30
N SER A 82 8.57 -50.83 -7.33
CA SER A 82 9.74 -50.98 -8.20
C SER A 82 9.53 -49.99 -9.34
N SER A 83 10.62 -49.50 -9.95
CA SER A 83 10.65 -48.90 -11.31
C SER A 83 10.07 -47.47 -11.41
N ARG A 84 10.57 -46.55 -12.24
CA ARG A 84 11.25 -46.69 -13.53
C ARG A 84 11.88 -45.34 -13.95
N ARG A 85 13.08 -45.45 -14.50
CA ARG A 85 13.80 -44.55 -15.43
C ARG A 85 12.92 -43.59 -16.25
N LYS A 86 13.43 -42.38 -16.53
CA LYS A 86 13.74 -41.95 -17.91
C LYS A 86 14.68 -40.74 -17.93
N ARG A 87 15.86 -40.93 -18.55
CA ARG A 87 16.76 -39.89 -19.07
C ARG A 87 16.12 -39.29 -20.32
N ILE A 88 16.23 -37.98 -20.51
CA ILE A 88 16.12 -37.33 -21.81
C ILE A 88 17.40 -36.52 -21.98
N ASP A 89 18.20 -36.97 -22.93
CA ASP A 89 19.26 -36.26 -23.63
C ASP A 89 18.60 -35.51 -24.80
N GLU A 90 19.00 -34.26 -25.04
CA GLU A 90 18.80 -33.40 -26.23
C GLU A 90 19.67 -32.17 -25.92
N ASP A 91 20.96 -32.08 -26.28
CA ASP A 91 21.57 -31.98 -27.63
C ASP A 91 20.86 -30.97 -28.55
N SER A 92 21.33 -29.73 -28.47
CA SER A 92 21.30 -28.69 -29.50
C SER A 92 22.57 -27.87 -29.26
N ASP A 93 23.64 -28.03 -30.04
CA ASP A 93 23.87 -27.47 -31.38
C ASP A 93 23.30 -26.03 -31.48
N ASP A 94 23.98 -25.01 -31.99
CA ASP A 94 25.33 -24.78 -32.51
C ASP A 94 25.18 -23.36 -33.07
N GLU A 95 25.56 -22.29 -32.36
CA GLU A 95 25.61 -20.95 -32.95
C GLU A 95 26.84 -20.20 -32.43
N ASP A 96 27.95 -20.44 -33.16
CA ASP A 96 29.07 -19.52 -33.34
C ASP A 96 28.54 -18.10 -33.60
N LEU A 97 28.85 -17.17 -32.69
CA LEU A 97 28.70 -15.74 -32.93
C LEU A 97 30.08 -15.12 -33.06
N ASP A 98 30.38 -14.75 -34.30
CA ASP A 98 31.55 -14.04 -34.77
C ASP A 98 31.87 -12.81 -33.89
N GLU A 99 33.07 -12.81 -33.32
CA GLU A 99 33.75 -11.62 -32.80
C GLU A 99 34.21 -10.76 -34.01
N GLU A 100 33.33 -9.89 -34.50
CA GLU A 100 33.74 -8.79 -35.38
C GLU A 100 34.07 -7.54 -34.57
N ASP A 101 35.38 -7.40 -34.39
CA ASP A 101 36.18 -6.19 -34.22
C ASP A 101 35.60 -4.98 -34.99
N LEU A 102 35.05 -4.00 -34.27
CA LEU A 102 34.67 -2.70 -34.81
C LEU A 102 35.24 -1.58 -33.92
N ASP A 103 36.46 -1.20 -34.32
CA ASP A 103 36.93 0.15 -34.65
C ASP A 103 36.60 1.32 -33.69
N GLU A 104 37.68 1.92 -33.21
CA GLU A 104 37.75 3.17 -32.49
C GLU A 104 37.15 4.32 -33.32
N SER A 105 35.99 4.84 -32.92
CA SER A 105 35.58 6.21 -33.28
C SER A 105 35.49 7.07 -32.03
N ASP A 106 36.60 7.74 -31.78
CA ASP A 106 36.76 8.92 -30.95
C ASP A 106 35.98 10.07 -31.63
N GLU A 107 34.70 10.25 -31.28
CA GLU A 107 33.90 11.41 -31.67
C GLU A 107 33.25 12.01 -30.41
N ASP A 108 33.87 13.09 -29.95
CA ASP A 108 33.30 14.22 -29.21
C ASP A 108 32.16 13.89 -28.24
N LEU A 109 32.56 13.57 -27.00
CA LEU A 109 31.72 13.75 -25.83
C LEU A 109 31.47 15.25 -25.66
N ASP A 110 30.43 15.76 -26.34
CA ASP A 110 29.72 16.94 -25.88
C ASP A 110 29.27 16.61 -24.45
N GLU A 111 29.97 17.19 -23.47
CA GLU A 111 29.51 17.32 -22.09
C GLU A 111 28.22 18.14 -22.17
N ASP A 112 27.10 17.46 -22.40
CA ASP A 112 25.78 17.98 -22.08
C ASP A 112 25.84 18.35 -20.59
N GLU A 113 25.97 19.65 -20.32
CA GLU A 113 25.64 20.22 -19.02
C GLU A 113 24.21 19.75 -18.74
N GLU A 114 24.08 18.72 -17.91
CA GLU A 114 22.81 18.34 -17.28
C GLU A 114 22.33 19.61 -16.58
N GLU A 115 21.50 20.40 -17.26
CA GLU A 115 20.70 21.43 -16.62
C GLU A 115 19.93 20.67 -15.54
N ASP A 116 20.32 20.87 -14.28
CA ASP A 116 19.59 20.45 -13.09
C ASP A 116 18.20 21.09 -13.18
N GLU A 117 17.30 20.49 -13.98
CA GLU A 117 15.88 20.83 -14.00
C GLU A 117 15.36 20.50 -12.60
N GLU A 118 15.16 21.55 -11.80
CA GLU A 118 14.48 21.43 -10.52
C GLU A 118 13.19 20.63 -10.74
N PRO A 119 12.95 19.55 -9.98
CA PRO A 119 11.80 18.70 -10.22
C PRO A 119 10.53 19.55 -10.15
N GLU A 120 9.66 19.39 -11.14
CA GLU A 120 8.38 20.11 -11.16
C GLU A 120 7.61 19.82 -9.86
N PRO A 121 6.96 20.83 -9.26
CA PRO A 121 6.23 20.63 -8.02
C PRO A 121 5.09 19.62 -8.20
N GLU A 122 5.11 18.56 -7.39
CA GLU A 122 4.16 17.45 -7.45
C GLU A 122 3.04 17.63 -6.42
N GLU A 123 1.85 17.10 -6.71
CA GLU A 123 0.75 17.06 -5.74
C GLU A 123 0.99 15.97 -4.70
N VAL A 124 1.14 16.38 -3.45
CA VAL A 124 1.43 15.52 -2.30
C VAL A 124 0.17 15.37 -1.44
N PRO A 125 -0.24 14.13 -1.10
CA PRO A 125 -1.39 13.88 -0.25
C PRO A 125 -1.10 14.28 1.21
N VAL A 126 -2.08 14.94 1.82
CA VAL A 126 -2.09 15.29 3.24
C VAL A 126 -3.37 14.72 3.84
N PHE A 127 -3.24 13.95 4.91
CA PHE A 127 -4.39 13.43 5.67
C PHE A 127 -4.52 14.15 7.01
N LEU A 128 -5.68 14.01 7.63
CA LEU A 128 -5.87 14.31 9.03
C LEU A 128 -5.04 13.35 9.89
N THR A 129 -3.78 13.73 10.12
CA THR A 129 -2.81 12.98 10.90
C THR A 129 -2.26 13.88 12.01
N TRP A 130 -1.66 13.25 13.02
CA TRP A 130 -0.97 13.92 14.10
C TRP A 130 0.30 13.17 14.47
N ASP A 131 1.21 13.86 15.16
CA ASP A 131 2.43 13.26 15.69
C ASP A 131 2.15 12.54 17.00
N ARG A 132 2.10 11.21 16.92
CA ARG A 132 1.88 10.33 18.06
C ARG A 132 3.23 9.96 18.71
N PRO A 133 3.44 10.24 20.00
CA PRO A 133 4.62 9.79 20.71
C PRO A 133 4.73 8.26 20.71
N THR A 134 5.93 7.72 20.53
CA THR A 134 6.17 6.28 20.65
C THR A 134 6.18 5.85 22.13
N GLU A 135 5.69 4.64 22.41
CA GLU A 135 5.66 4.10 23.79
C GLU A 135 7.08 3.87 24.36
N SER A 136 8.03 3.53 23.50
CA SER A 136 9.42 3.27 23.87
C SER A 136 10.21 4.56 24.13
N ASN A 137 9.90 5.64 23.41
CA ASN A 137 10.53 6.94 23.60
C ASN A 137 9.57 8.10 23.26
N PRO A 138 9.03 8.82 24.27
CA PRO A 138 8.12 9.94 24.04
C PRO A 138 8.73 11.12 23.26
N ALA A 139 10.06 11.20 23.15
CA ALA A 139 10.74 12.20 22.34
C ALA A 139 10.73 11.87 20.84
N VAL A 140 10.43 10.62 20.47
CA VAL A 140 10.27 10.18 19.09
C VAL A 140 8.78 10.12 18.80
N THR A 141 8.34 10.83 17.77
CA THR A 141 6.96 10.79 17.29
C THR A 141 6.87 9.99 15.98
N ARG A 142 5.69 9.47 15.69
CA ARG A 142 5.32 8.88 14.41
C ARG A 142 3.99 9.47 13.97
N ARG A 143 3.83 9.68 12.67
CA ARG A 143 2.55 10.12 12.12
C ARG A 143 1.51 9.03 12.29
N ALA A 144 0.39 9.40 12.91
CA ALA A 144 -0.77 8.53 13.06
C ALA A 144 -1.97 9.11 12.32
N LEU A 145 -2.70 8.26 11.59
CA LEU A 145 -3.95 8.61 10.94
C LEU A 145 -5.07 8.70 11.97
N LEU A 146 -5.72 9.85 12.04
CA LEU A 146 -6.91 10.03 12.86
C LEU A 146 -8.12 9.45 12.13
N LEU A 147 -8.69 8.36 12.66
CA LEU A 147 -9.93 7.77 12.17
C LEU A 147 -11.02 7.85 13.24
N PHE A 148 -12.18 8.38 12.83
CA PHE A 148 -13.33 8.53 13.71
C PHE A 148 -14.40 7.51 13.37
N ARG A 149 -14.99 6.85 14.37
CA ARG A 149 -16.07 5.88 14.12
C ARG A 149 -17.35 6.53 13.63
N THR A 150 -17.51 7.84 13.85
CA THR A 150 -18.71 8.58 13.50
C THR A 150 -18.39 9.92 12.82
N PRO A 151 -19.27 10.39 11.92
CA PRO A 151 -19.26 11.76 11.39
C PRO A 151 -19.21 12.84 12.48
N ASP A 152 -19.95 12.64 13.58
CA ASP A 152 -20.00 13.56 14.70
C ASP A 152 -18.65 13.72 15.39
N GLY A 153 -17.96 12.60 15.67
CA GLY A 153 -16.63 12.61 16.28
C GLY A 153 -15.61 13.37 15.43
N LEU A 154 -15.61 13.14 14.11
CA LEU A 154 -14.73 13.88 13.19
C LEU A 154 -15.04 15.38 13.20
N ALA A 155 -16.31 15.76 13.10
CA ALA A 155 -16.72 17.16 13.09
C ALA A 155 -16.48 17.86 14.44
N GLU A 156 -16.55 17.14 15.57
CA GLU A 156 -16.19 17.67 16.89
C GLU A 156 -14.68 17.90 17.00
N PHE A 157 -13.86 16.93 16.58
CA PHE A 157 -12.41 17.07 16.56
C PHE A 157 -11.94 18.23 15.69
N VAL A 158 -12.44 18.36 14.46
CA VAL A 158 -12.01 19.45 13.57
C VAL A 158 -12.33 20.83 14.16
N ARG A 159 -13.34 20.92 15.04
CA ARG A 159 -13.68 22.14 15.78
C ARG A 159 -12.87 22.35 17.06
N SER A 160 -12.12 21.36 17.56
CA SER A 160 -11.51 21.37 18.90
C SER A 160 -10.19 22.15 19.01
N ASP A 161 -9.70 22.74 17.91
CA ASP A 161 -8.41 23.45 17.83
C ASP A 161 -7.20 22.54 18.16
N GLU A 162 -7.38 21.22 18.13
CA GLU A 162 -6.28 20.27 18.26
C GLU A 162 -5.42 20.29 16.98
N ALA A 163 -4.10 20.36 17.17
CA ALA A 163 -3.16 20.48 16.07
C ALA A 163 -3.20 19.25 15.15
N SER A 164 -3.11 19.48 13.85
CA SER A 164 -3.08 18.43 12.84
C SER A 164 -2.26 18.84 11.62
N HIS A 165 -1.83 17.87 10.82
CA HIS A 165 -1.10 18.18 9.60
C HIS A 165 -1.95 18.85 8.51
N LEU A 166 -3.28 18.94 8.67
CA LEU A 166 -4.15 19.72 7.79
C LEU A 166 -4.14 21.22 8.10
N ASP A 167 -3.46 21.66 9.17
CA ASP A 167 -3.31 23.07 9.52
C ASP A 167 -2.56 23.89 8.45
N VAL A 168 -1.86 23.20 7.54
CA VAL A 168 -1.14 23.81 6.40
C VAL A 168 -2.05 24.19 5.23
N ILE A 169 -3.33 23.77 5.21
CA ILE A 169 -4.26 24.02 4.11
C ILE A 169 -4.87 25.42 4.24
N GLU A 170 -4.83 26.22 3.16
CA GLU A 170 -5.19 27.64 3.14
C GLU A 170 -6.60 27.93 3.72
N ASP A 171 -7.60 27.14 3.33
CA ASP A 171 -9.01 27.33 3.73
C ASP A 171 -9.43 26.50 4.96
N TRP A 172 -8.46 25.95 5.70
CA TRP A 172 -8.74 25.03 6.81
C TRP A 172 -9.52 25.68 7.97
N ASP A 173 -9.27 26.94 8.28
CA ASP A 173 -10.05 27.67 9.31
C ASP A 173 -11.53 27.81 8.94
N THR A 174 -11.85 27.88 7.65
CA THR A 174 -13.25 27.85 7.18
C THR A 174 -13.87 26.49 7.47
N VAL A 175 -13.13 25.39 7.23
CA VAL A 175 -13.59 24.04 7.56
C VAL A 175 -13.86 23.93 9.06
N ARG A 176 -12.92 24.36 9.91
CA ARG A 176 -13.11 24.36 11.36
C ARG A 176 -14.34 25.13 11.81
N ALA A 177 -14.61 26.29 11.19
CA ALA A 177 -15.73 27.13 11.61
C ALA A 177 -17.10 26.57 11.21
N GLU A 178 -17.18 25.86 10.08
CA GLU A 178 -18.47 25.54 9.43
C GLU A 178 -18.81 24.03 9.41
N ILE A 179 -17.83 23.14 9.63
CA ILE A 179 -18.05 21.69 9.58
C ILE A 179 -19.10 21.22 10.58
N THR A 180 -19.92 20.28 10.13
CA THR A 180 -20.91 19.54 10.93
C THR A 180 -20.90 18.09 10.48
N ALA A 181 -21.53 17.20 11.26
CA ALA A 181 -21.66 15.78 10.88
C ALA A 181 -22.30 15.60 9.49
N ASP A 182 -23.26 16.44 9.11
CA ASP A 182 -23.91 16.40 7.78
C ASP A 182 -22.95 16.69 6.62
N HIS A 183 -21.81 17.35 6.87
CA HIS A 183 -20.78 17.58 5.85
C HIS A 183 -19.92 16.33 5.63
N VAL A 184 -19.76 15.45 6.64
CA VAL A 184 -18.94 14.23 6.57
C VAL A 184 -19.74 13.13 5.88
N VAL A 185 -19.83 13.25 4.56
CA VAL A 185 -20.44 12.25 3.69
C VAL A 185 -19.42 11.94 2.61
N PRO A 186 -18.65 10.85 2.66
CA PRO A 186 -17.68 10.50 1.63
C PRO A 186 -18.31 10.32 0.25
N SER A 187 -17.57 10.64 -0.81
CA SER A 187 -18.01 10.39 -2.19
C SER A 187 -17.89 8.89 -2.49
N ASP A 188 -18.44 8.41 -3.61
CA ASP A 188 -18.25 7.00 -3.99
C ASP A 188 -16.77 6.71 -4.33
N GLU A 189 -16.03 7.71 -4.79
CA GLU A 189 -14.59 7.62 -5.09
C GLU A 189 -13.76 7.60 -3.79
N ASP A 190 -14.21 8.27 -2.73
CA ASP A 190 -13.52 8.38 -1.43
C ASP A 190 -13.94 7.32 -0.39
N GLN A 191 -14.49 6.19 -0.84
CA GLN A 191 -14.79 5.02 0.00
C GLN A 191 -13.84 3.88 -0.32
N TYR A 192 -13.04 3.45 0.65
CA TYR A 192 -11.99 2.45 0.47
C TYR A 192 -12.19 1.22 1.37
N GLU A 193 -12.33 0.05 0.75
CA GLU A 193 -12.65 -1.22 1.42
C GLU A 193 -11.40 -2.11 1.63
N LEU A 194 -10.42 -1.65 2.41
CA LEU A 194 -9.15 -2.36 2.59
C LEU A 194 -9.30 -3.72 3.28
N ASP A 195 -10.33 -3.89 4.12
CA ASP A 195 -10.66 -5.15 4.78
C ASP A 195 -11.07 -6.27 3.80
N LEU A 196 -11.61 -5.91 2.63
CA LEU A 196 -12.04 -6.87 1.61
C LEU A 196 -10.91 -7.33 0.67
N VAL A 197 -9.84 -6.55 0.53
CA VAL A 197 -8.74 -6.81 -0.43
C VAL A 197 -8.16 -8.20 -0.29
N VAL A 198 -7.75 -8.59 0.93
CA VAL A 198 -7.12 -9.90 1.18
C VAL A 198 -8.10 -11.04 0.92
N LYS A 199 -9.39 -10.84 1.23
CA LYS A 199 -10.43 -11.81 0.96
C LYS A 199 -10.62 -11.99 -0.55
N ASN A 200 -10.80 -10.88 -1.28
CA ASN A 200 -10.99 -10.88 -2.73
C ASN A 200 -9.84 -11.61 -3.45
N LEU A 201 -8.59 -11.29 -3.09
CA LEU A 201 -7.41 -11.93 -3.70
C LEU A 201 -7.37 -13.45 -3.52
N ARG A 202 -7.89 -13.97 -2.39
CA ARG A 202 -7.92 -15.40 -2.08
C ARG A 202 -9.00 -16.18 -2.83
N GLU A 203 -10.03 -15.52 -3.36
CA GLU A 203 -11.12 -16.20 -4.08
C GLU A 203 -10.72 -16.66 -5.50
N GLY A 204 -9.56 -16.19 -5.99
CA GLY A 204 -8.97 -16.57 -7.28
C GLY A 204 -9.22 -15.57 -8.40
N HIS A 205 -8.36 -15.57 -9.42
CA HIS A 205 -8.28 -14.48 -10.41
C HIS A 205 -9.57 -14.19 -11.19
N ASP A 206 -10.42 -15.20 -11.40
CA ASP A 206 -11.63 -15.02 -12.22
C ASP A 206 -12.75 -14.24 -11.48
N VAL A 207 -12.60 -13.99 -10.17
CA VAL A 207 -13.56 -13.25 -9.34
C VAL A 207 -12.96 -12.01 -8.68
N TRP A 208 -11.72 -11.67 -9.03
CA TRP A 208 -11.10 -10.46 -8.51
C TRP A 208 -11.86 -9.22 -8.96
N ASP A 209 -12.05 -8.33 -7.99
CA ASP A 209 -12.69 -7.04 -8.23
C ASP A 209 -11.58 -6.04 -8.54
N SER A 210 -11.53 -5.58 -9.79
CA SER A 210 -10.44 -4.70 -10.24
C SER A 210 -10.56 -3.32 -9.64
N GLU A 211 -11.79 -2.78 -9.52
CA GLU A 211 -12.04 -1.47 -8.92
C GLU A 211 -11.62 -1.45 -7.45
N LEU A 212 -11.99 -2.48 -6.69
CA LEU A 212 -11.57 -2.64 -5.29
C LEU A 212 -10.04 -2.59 -5.13
N LEU A 213 -9.32 -3.37 -5.94
CA LEU A 213 -7.87 -3.50 -5.84
C LEU A 213 -7.13 -2.24 -6.31
N ILE A 214 -7.63 -1.58 -7.34
CA ILE A 214 -7.09 -0.31 -7.86
C ILE A 214 -7.25 0.79 -6.80
N LYS A 215 -8.46 0.97 -6.27
CA LYS A 215 -8.73 1.97 -5.22
C LYS A 215 -7.91 1.70 -3.96
N ALA A 216 -7.76 0.44 -3.58
CA ALA A 216 -6.89 0.06 -2.47
C ALA A 216 -5.43 0.47 -2.74
N GLY A 217 -4.93 0.32 -3.97
CA GLY A 217 -3.59 0.73 -4.37
C GLY A 217 -3.39 2.23 -4.25
N GLU A 218 -4.35 3.01 -4.72
CA GLU A 218 -4.34 4.47 -4.68
C GLU A 218 -4.29 4.98 -3.24
N VAL A 219 -5.25 4.60 -2.39
CA VAL A 219 -5.27 5.09 -1.00
C VAL A 219 -4.07 4.60 -0.19
N CYS A 220 -3.55 3.39 -0.44
CA CYS A 220 -2.37 2.90 0.27
C CYS A 220 -1.09 3.66 -0.11
N ARG A 221 -0.96 4.13 -1.36
CA ARG A 221 0.14 5.02 -1.75
C ARG A 221 0.03 6.35 -1.03
N ASP A 222 -1.18 6.95 -1.04
CA ASP A 222 -1.38 8.24 -0.37
C ASP A 222 -1.14 8.16 1.14
N LEU A 223 -1.65 7.10 1.79
CA LEU A 223 -1.41 6.84 3.21
C LEU A 223 0.05 6.51 3.50
N GLY A 224 0.72 5.77 2.60
CA GLY A 224 2.15 5.48 2.69
C GLY A 224 2.96 6.76 2.76
N HIS A 225 2.64 7.73 1.90
CA HIS A 225 3.27 9.05 1.89
C HIS A 225 2.91 9.86 3.13
N ALA A 226 1.62 10.01 3.44
CA ALA A 226 1.15 10.84 4.55
C ALA A 226 1.66 10.35 5.92
N LEU A 227 1.77 9.03 6.10
CA LEU A 227 2.24 8.39 7.34
C LEU A 227 3.74 8.09 7.36
N ARG A 228 4.48 8.45 6.30
CA ARG A 228 5.92 8.17 6.16
C ARG A 228 6.25 6.68 6.35
N LEU A 229 5.50 5.82 5.65
CA LEU A 229 5.67 4.36 5.70
C LEU A 229 6.47 3.88 4.47
N ASP A 230 7.80 4.00 4.53
CA ASP A 230 8.69 3.61 3.42
C ASP A 230 8.44 2.18 2.95
N SER A 231 8.16 1.28 3.89
CA SER A 231 7.90 -0.12 3.56
C SER A 231 6.56 -0.38 2.87
N VAL A 232 5.62 0.57 2.92
CA VAL A 232 4.40 0.57 2.08
C VAL A 232 4.72 1.19 0.72
N MET A 233 5.43 2.32 0.70
CA MET A 233 5.87 2.99 -0.53
C MET A 233 6.70 2.05 -1.42
N ASN A 234 7.70 1.37 -0.85
CA ASN A 234 8.55 0.39 -1.53
C ASN A 234 7.78 -0.83 -2.03
N ALA A 235 6.69 -1.22 -1.36
CA ALA A 235 5.88 -2.36 -1.78
C ALA A 235 4.95 -2.01 -2.95
N LEU A 236 4.66 -0.72 -3.18
CA LEU A 236 3.77 -0.19 -4.21
C LEU A 236 4.50 0.66 -5.26
N SER A 237 5.84 0.68 -5.21
CA SER A 237 6.67 1.44 -6.13
C SER A 237 6.65 0.84 -7.53
N THR A 238 7.00 1.67 -8.51
CA THR A 238 7.05 1.28 -9.92
C THR A 238 7.92 0.03 -10.12
N GLY A 239 7.37 -0.96 -10.84
CA GLY A 239 8.05 -2.24 -11.11
C GLY A 239 8.02 -3.24 -9.95
N SER A 240 7.39 -2.90 -8.81
CA SER A 240 7.12 -3.88 -7.76
C SER A 240 6.06 -4.90 -8.22
N PRO A 241 6.00 -6.11 -7.62
CA PRO A 241 4.97 -7.09 -7.96
C PRO A 241 3.52 -6.60 -7.77
N LEU A 242 3.28 -5.64 -6.86
CA LEU A 242 1.95 -5.07 -6.65
C LEU A 242 1.65 -3.95 -7.63
N ASP A 243 2.65 -3.20 -8.07
CA ASP A 243 2.52 -2.24 -9.16
C ASP A 243 2.19 -2.94 -10.49
N GLU A 244 2.89 -4.03 -10.81
CA GLU A 244 2.55 -4.87 -11.98
C GLU A 244 1.11 -5.40 -11.91
N LEU A 245 0.63 -5.75 -10.72
CA LEU A 245 -0.76 -6.16 -10.51
C LEU A 245 -1.72 -5.00 -10.81
N ASP A 246 -1.47 -3.82 -10.24
CA ASP A 246 -2.28 -2.61 -10.46
C ASP A 246 -2.34 -2.23 -11.95
N GLU A 247 -1.21 -2.19 -12.65
CA GLU A 247 -1.15 -1.94 -14.09
C GLU A 247 -1.99 -2.93 -14.89
N VAL A 248 -1.91 -4.23 -14.56
CA VAL A 248 -2.68 -5.27 -15.25
C VAL A 248 -4.18 -5.07 -15.01
N LEU A 249 -4.59 -4.74 -13.79
CA LEU A 249 -6.00 -4.48 -13.44
C LEU A 249 -6.54 -3.24 -14.16
N ARG A 250 -5.78 -2.13 -14.18
CA ARG A 250 -6.16 -0.91 -14.92
C ARG A 250 -6.31 -1.17 -16.42
N ASN A 251 -5.43 -1.99 -16.98
CA ASN A 251 -5.53 -2.42 -18.38
C ASN A 251 -6.82 -3.24 -18.64
N ILE A 252 -7.25 -4.05 -17.67
CA ILE A 252 -8.51 -4.81 -17.75
C ILE A 252 -9.72 -3.87 -17.68
N GLU A 253 -9.76 -2.95 -16.71
CA GLU A 253 -10.84 -1.97 -16.53
C GLU A 253 -11.00 -1.04 -17.73
N SER A 254 -9.90 -0.63 -18.36
CA SER A 254 -9.95 0.21 -19.57
C SER A 254 -10.70 -0.45 -20.75
N GLY A 255 -10.90 -1.77 -20.72
CA GLY A 255 -11.68 -2.51 -21.71
C GLY A 255 -11.10 -2.50 -23.13
N ARG A 256 -9.87 -2.01 -23.31
CA ARG A 256 -9.22 -1.88 -24.63
C ARG A 256 -8.76 -3.24 -25.16
N ILE A 257 -8.29 -3.27 -26.41
CA ILE A 257 -7.77 -4.47 -27.10
C ILE A 257 -6.72 -5.24 -26.25
N GLY A 258 -6.00 -4.55 -25.36
CA GLY A 258 -5.03 -5.13 -24.43
C GLY A 258 -5.62 -5.99 -23.30
N ALA A 259 -6.93 -5.90 -23.00
CA ALA A 259 -7.55 -6.59 -21.86
C ALA A 259 -7.43 -8.13 -21.93
N PHE A 260 -7.42 -8.72 -23.13
CA PHE A 260 -7.24 -10.16 -23.29
C PHE A 260 -5.83 -10.63 -22.87
N PHE A 261 -4.80 -9.87 -23.24
CA PHE A 261 -3.42 -10.15 -22.83
C PHE A 261 -3.22 -9.85 -21.34
N ALA A 262 -3.84 -8.79 -20.82
CA ALA A 262 -3.82 -8.46 -19.41
C ALA A 262 -4.40 -9.59 -18.56
N ARG A 263 -5.54 -10.18 -18.93
CA ARG A 263 -6.09 -11.36 -18.23
C ARG A 263 -5.15 -12.57 -18.21
N ARG A 264 -4.38 -12.78 -19.28
CA ARG A 264 -3.37 -13.85 -19.31
C ARG A 264 -2.20 -13.55 -18.39
N ARG A 265 -1.77 -12.28 -18.30
CA ARG A 265 -0.75 -11.82 -17.34
C ARG A 265 -1.26 -11.95 -15.90
N LEU A 266 -2.50 -11.54 -15.63
CA LEU A 266 -3.15 -11.62 -14.31
C LEU A 266 -3.08 -13.04 -13.73
N ARG A 267 -3.37 -14.06 -14.56
CA ARG A 267 -3.31 -15.48 -14.15
C ARG A 267 -1.91 -15.99 -13.78
N ARG A 268 -0.85 -15.27 -14.15
CA ARG A 268 0.53 -15.59 -13.75
C ARG A 268 0.91 -15.00 -12.40
N ILE A 269 0.18 -13.97 -11.95
CA ILE A 269 0.40 -13.35 -10.64
C ILE A 269 -0.06 -14.33 -9.57
N GLY A 270 0.78 -14.65 -8.59
CA GLY A 270 0.43 -15.58 -7.52
C GLY A 270 -0.62 -14.99 -6.59
N SER A 271 -1.84 -15.52 -6.56
CA SER A 271 -2.93 -15.00 -5.72
C SER A 271 -2.60 -15.01 -4.22
N GLN A 272 -1.94 -16.08 -3.75
CA GLN A 272 -1.51 -16.19 -2.36
C GLN A 272 -0.39 -15.19 -2.02
N GLN A 273 0.55 -14.97 -2.94
CA GLN A 273 1.65 -14.02 -2.76
C GLN A 273 1.12 -12.58 -2.72
N ALA A 274 0.23 -12.23 -3.66
CA ALA A 274 -0.46 -10.93 -3.64
C ALA A 274 -1.23 -10.73 -2.33
N ALA A 275 -2.01 -11.73 -1.89
CA ALA A 275 -2.76 -11.66 -0.64
C ALA A 275 -1.89 -11.60 0.62
N LEU A 276 -0.64 -12.07 0.58
CA LEU A 276 0.33 -11.93 1.66
C LEU A 276 0.92 -10.51 1.67
N ALA A 277 1.35 -10.00 0.52
CA ALA A 277 1.88 -8.65 0.39
C ALA A 277 0.86 -7.59 0.82
N TRP A 278 -0.38 -7.70 0.35
CA TRP A 278 -1.48 -6.81 0.75
C TRP A 278 -1.78 -6.86 2.25
N ARG A 279 -1.73 -8.04 2.87
CA ARG A 279 -1.91 -8.16 4.33
C ARG A 279 -0.83 -7.42 5.10
N SER A 280 0.41 -7.45 4.62
CA SER A 280 1.52 -6.70 5.23
C SER A 280 1.27 -5.19 5.15
N ILE A 281 0.89 -4.67 3.98
CA ILE A 281 0.56 -3.24 3.78
C ILE A 281 -0.58 -2.81 4.72
N ILE A 282 -1.70 -3.53 4.68
CA ILE A 282 -2.88 -3.22 5.51
C ILE A 282 -2.53 -3.30 7.00
N GLY A 283 -1.70 -4.27 7.40
CA GLY A 283 -1.20 -4.40 8.77
C GLY A 283 -0.45 -3.16 9.23
N LYS A 284 0.51 -2.68 8.43
CA LYS A 284 1.30 -1.47 8.73
C LYS A 284 0.45 -0.22 8.81
N ILE A 285 -0.48 -0.03 7.88
CA ILE A 285 -1.44 1.08 7.94
C ILE A 285 -2.28 0.97 9.22
N SER A 286 -2.83 -0.22 9.52
CA SER A 286 -3.68 -0.45 10.70
C SER A 286 -2.96 -0.14 12.01
N THR A 287 -1.66 -0.40 12.10
CA THR A 287 -0.86 -0.06 13.30
C THR A 287 -0.59 1.43 13.45
N SER A 288 -0.66 2.20 12.36
CA SER A 288 -0.47 3.65 12.33
C SER A 288 -1.78 4.42 12.44
N VAL A 289 -2.89 3.77 12.79
CA VAL A 289 -4.18 4.42 13.02
C VAL A 289 -4.37 4.73 14.50
N ASP A 290 -4.87 5.93 14.78
CA ASP A 290 -5.42 6.34 16.05
C ASP A 290 -6.96 6.44 15.93
N TRP A 291 -7.65 5.48 16.56
CA TRP A 291 -9.11 5.40 16.54
C TRP A 291 -9.71 6.30 17.61
N ARG A 292 -10.61 7.21 17.20
CA ARG A 292 -11.32 8.15 18.07
C ARG A 292 -12.84 8.02 17.91
N ASP A 293 -13.55 8.50 18.93
CA ASP A 293 -15.02 8.54 19.01
C ASP A 293 -15.51 9.98 19.14
#